data_AF-A0A962AZZ7-F1
#
_entry.id   AF-A0A962AZZ7-F1
#
_cell.length_a   1.000
_cell.length_b   1.000
_cell.length_c   1.000
_cell.angle_alpha   90.00
_cell.angle_beta   90.00
_cell.angle_gamma   90.00
#
_symmetry.space_group_name_H-M   'P 1'
#
loop_
_entity.id
_entity.type
_entity.pdbx_description
1 polymer ?
#
loop_
_entity_poly.entity_id
_entity_poly.type
_entity_poly.pdbx_seq_one_letter_code
_entity_poly.pdbx_strand_id
1 'polypeptide(L)'
;FNVSRAAANYFRDQESGTLVHFTSTSGLIGNFGQANYSAAKLGIVGLSKSIALDMARFNVRSNCISPFAWSRMIGTIPTETPDEKARVERLKTMTADKIAAVVVFLTSELSAPISGQIFAVRKNEVFLMSQSRPIRSVHRAEGWTPQTLAETMAPA
;
A
#
# COMPACT_ATOMS: atom_id res chain seq x y z
N PHE A 1 -1.26 0.02 13.87
CA PHE A 1 -1.06 -1.04 14.89
C PHE A 1 -2.15 -1.01 15.95
N ASN A 2 -2.24 0.02 16.80
CA ASN A 2 -3.17 0.05 17.95
C ASN A 2 -4.62 -0.32 17.61
N VAL A 3 -5.19 0.28 16.57
CA VAL A 3 -6.57 -0.03 16.12
C VAL A 3 -6.68 -1.47 15.63
N SER A 4 -5.77 -1.93 14.76
CA SER A 4 -5.78 -3.31 14.25
C SER A 4 -5.68 -4.33 15.38
N ARG A 5 -4.80 -4.09 16.36
CA ARG A 5 -4.61 -4.97 17.52
C ARG A 5 -5.90 -5.06 18.35
N ALA A 6 -6.53 -3.92 18.61
CA ALA A 6 -7.78 -3.88 19.36
C ALA A 6 -8.90 -4.62 18.61
N ALA A 7 -9.04 -4.40 17.31
CA ALA A 7 -10.04 -5.06 16.47
C ALA A 7 -9.80 -6.57 16.29
N ALA A 8 -8.55 -7.03 16.32
CA ALA A 8 -8.20 -8.42 16.02
C ALA A 8 -8.90 -9.43 16.95
N ASN A 9 -9.00 -9.16 18.25
CA ASN A 9 -9.70 -10.07 19.17
C ASN A 9 -11.19 -10.18 18.83
N TYR A 10 -11.85 -9.05 18.57
CA TYR A 10 -13.26 -9.05 18.15
C TYR A 10 -13.44 -9.82 16.84
N PHE A 11 -12.57 -9.58 15.86
CA PHE A 11 -12.65 -10.22 14.53
C PHE A 11 -12.38 -11.72 14.59
N ARG A 12 -11.47 -12.14 15.48
CA ARG A 12 -11.22 -13.55 15.77
C ARG A 12 -12.47 -14.22 16.35
N ASP A 13 -13.03 -13.63 17.41
CA ASP A 13 -14.12 -14.25 18.16
C ASP A 13 -15.42 -14.30 17.33
N GLN A 14 -15.63 -13.35 16.41
CA GLN A 14 -16.76 -13.36 15.46
C GLN A 14 -16.51 -14.16 14.17
N GLU A 15 -15.31 -14.73 13.98
CA GLU A 15 -14.87 -15.46 12.78
C GLU A 15 -15.16 -14.74 11.45
N SER A 16 -15.03 -13.42 11.44
CA SER A 16 -15.20 -12.57 10.26
C SER A 16 -14.57 -11.21 10.49
N GLY A 17 -14.34 -10.45 9.43
CA GLY A 17 -13.93 -9.05 9.54
C GLY A 17 -13.07 -8.58 8.38
N THR A 18 -12.89 -7.27 8.29
CA THR A 18 -12.04 -6.68 7.25
C THR A 18 -11.33 -5.44 7.77
N LEU A 19 -10.03 -5.37 7.51
CA LEU A 19 -9.19 -4.21 7.76
C LEU A 19 -8.73 -3.62 6.42
N VAL A 20 -8.94 -2.31 6.27
CA VAL A 20 -8.41 -1.54 5.14
C VAL A 20 -7.45 -0.49 5.69
N HIS A 21 -6.16 -0.65 5.39
CA HIS A 21 -5.11 0.26 5.83
C HIS A 21 -4.72 1.24 4.74
N PHE A 22 -4.25 2.41 5.14
CA PHE A 22 -3.82 3.47 4.20
C PHE A 22 -2.30 3.55 4.15
N THR A 23 -1.73 3.03 3.06
CA THR A 23 -0.31 3.20 2.70
C THR A 23 -0.13 4.43 1.77
N SER A 24 0.99 4.53 1.06
CA SER A 24 1.29 5.57 0.08
C SER A 24 2.33 5.07 -0.92
N THR A 25 2.32 5.59 -2.14
CA THR A 25 3.39 5.36 -3.13
C THR A 25 4.74 5.84 -2.64
N SER A 26 4.79 6.84 -1.76
CA SER A 26 6.02 7.22 -1.06
C SER A 26 6.67 6.05 -0.34
N GLY A 27 5.88 5.16 0.28
CA GLY A 27 6.38 3.96 0.94
C GLY A 27 6.64 2.80 -0.03
N LEU A 28 5.81 2.67 -1.07
CA LEU A 28 5.87 1.54 -2.00
C LEU A 28 6.96 1.68 -3.08
N ILE A 29 7.14 2.89 -3.60
CA ILE A 29 7.99 3.21 -4.77
C ILE A 29 9.08 4.22 -4.37
N GLY A 30 8.85 5.00 -3.31
CA GLY A 30 9.75 6.07 -2.88
C GLY A 30 9.22 7.45 -3.26
N ASN A 31 9.57 8.46 -2.45
CA ASN A 31 9.38 9.86 -2.80
C ASN A 31 10.47 10.71 -2.13
N PHE A 32 11.05 11.66 -2.87
CA PHE A 32 12.12 12.50 -2.37
C PHE A 32 11.67 13.32 -1.16
N GLY A 33 12.53 13.44 -0.14
CA GLY A 33 12.26 14.23 1.06
C GLY A 33 11.23 13.63 2.03
N GLN A 34 10.78 12.39 1.81
CA GLN A 34 9.72 11.75 2.62
C GLN A 34 10.17 10.50 3.37
N ALA A 35 11.46 10.36 3.73
CA ALA A 35 12.00 9.13 4.32
C ALA A 35 11.22 8.61 5.55
N ASN A 36 10.86 9.50 6.49
CA ASN A 36 10.05 9.17 7.67
C ASN A 36 8.64 8.68 7.30
N TYR A 37 7.98 9.38 6.38
CA TYR A 37 6.66 9.04 5.90
C TYR A 37 6.67 7.73 5.10
N SER A 38 7.66 7.54 4.23
CA SER A 38 7.91 6.30 3.49
C SER A 38 8.10 5.11 4.44
N ALA A 39 8.93 5.25 5.48
CA ALA A 39 9.13 4.23 6.49
C ALA A 39 7.81 3.87 7.20
N ALA A 40 7.05 4.87 7.64
CA ALA A 40 5.76 4.65 8.28
C ALA A 40 4.76 3.96 7.35
N LYS A 41 4.66 4.41 6.09
CA LYS A 41 3.68 3.88 5.12
C LYS A 41 4.02 2.49 4.62
N LEU A 42 5.30 2.14 4.49
CA LEU A 42 5.71 0.78 4.17
C LEU A 42 5.58 -0.15 5.38
N GLY A 43 5.80 0.35 6.60
CA GLY A 43 5.51 -0.40 7.84
C GLY A 43 4.04 -0.81 7.96
N ILE A 44 3.11 0.02 7.48
CA ILE A 44 1.68 -0.33 7.40
C ILE A 44 1.43 -1.51 6.45
N VAL A 45 2.16 -1.60 5.33
CA VAL A 45 2.05 -2.71 4.38
C VAL A 45 2.49 -4.01 5.04
N GLY A 46 3.64 -4.00 5.72
CA GLY A 46 4.12 -5.14 6.49
C GLY A 46 3.09 -5.59 7.53
N LEU A 47 2.54 -4.65 8.31
CA LEU A 47 1.49 -4.94 9.29
C LEU A 47 0.24 -5.57 8.64
N SER A 48 -0.27 -5.00 7.56
CA SER A 48 -1.46 -5.52 6.87
C SER A 48 -1.20 -6.92 6.31
N LYS A 49 0.01 -7.19 5.79
CA LYS A 49 0.37 -8.50 5.27
C LYS A 49 0.41 -9.56 6.38
N SER A 50 1.00 -9.25 7.53
CA SER A 50 0.98 -10.15 8.69
C SER A 50 -0.45 -10.43 9.16
N ILE A 51 -1.27 -9.40 9.33
CA ILE A 51 -2.68 -9.58 9.73
C ILE A 51 -3.43 -10.47 8.74
N ALA A 52 -3.24 -10.26 7.42
CA ALA A 52 -3.88 -11.07 6.39
C ALA A 52 -3.52 -12.55 6.49
N LEU A 53 -2.30 -12.89 6.92
CA LEU A 53 -1.84 -14.27 7.10
C LEU A 53 -2.32 -14.85 8.44
N ASP A 54 -2.07 -14.13 9.53
CA ASP A 54 -2.35 -14.60 10.91
C ASP A 54 -3.84 -14.80 11.15
N MET A 55 -4.68 -13.98 10.52
CA MET A 55 -6.12 -13.95 10.75
C MET A 55 -6.93 -14.69 9.68
N ALA A 56 -6.27 -15.25 8.65
CA ALA A 56 -6.94 -15.93 7.53
C ALA A 56 -7.85 -17.07 8.00
N ARG A 57 -7.41 -17.85 9.00
CA ARG A 57 -8.18 -18.97 9.58
C ARG A 57 -9.48 -18.54 10.27
N PHE A 58 -9.64 -17.26 10.55
CA PHE A 58 -10.83 -16.67 11.17
C PHE A 58 -11.66 -15.87 10.15
N ASN A 59 -11.46 -16.10 8.85
CA ASN A 59 -12.12 -15.38 7.76
C ASN A 59 -11.96 -13.85 7.82
N VAL A 60 -10.86 -13.37 8.40
CA VAL A 60 -10.55 -11.94 8.47
C VAL A 60 -9.62 -11.55 7.34
N ARG A 61 -9.98 -10.49 6.63
CA ARG A 61 -9.21 -9.96 5.50
C ARG A 61 -8.47 -8.69 5.89
N SER A 62 -7.28 -8.47 5.34
CA SER A 62 -6.54 -7.23 5.53
C SER A 62 -5.88 -6.78 4.24
N ASN A 63 -6.25 -5.59 3.76
CA ASN A 63 -5.73 -5.03 2.52
C ASN A 63 -5.25 -3.58 2.73
N CYS A 64 -4.39 -3.11 1.85
CA CYS A 64 -3.91 -1.74 1.83
C CYS A 64 -4.45 -0.97 0.63
N ILE A 65 -4.65 0.34 0.82
CA ILE A 65 -4.88 1.28 -0.26
C ILE A 65 -3.82 2.40 -0.23
N SER A 66 -3.34 2.78 -1.40
CA SER A 66 -2.44 3.91 -1.64
C SER A 66 -3.20 5.00 -2.42
N PRO A 67 -3.86 5.94 -1.74
CA PRO A 67 -4.69 6.93 -2.39
C PRO A 67 -3.87 8.07 -3.00
N PHE A 68 -4.27 8.50 -4.19
CA PHE A 68 -3.97 9.82 -4.74
C PHE A 68 -5.24 10.64 -4.64
N ALA A 69 -5.40 11.38 -3.53
CA ALA A 69 -6.53 12.25 -3.31
C ALA A 69 -6.06 13.64 -2.90
N TRP A 70 -6.67 14.65 -3.51
CA TRP A 70 -6.55 16.02 -3.07
C TRP A 70 -7.38 16.21 -1.80
N SER A 71 -6.77 16.82 -0.79
CA SER A 71 -7.44 17.19 0.46
C SER A 71 -7.07 18.62 0.84
N ARG A 72 -7.82 19.21 1.78
CA ARG A 72 -7.53 20.55 2.32
C ARG A 72 -6.09 20.68 2.85
N MET A 73 -5.49 19.58 3.30
CA MET A 73 -4.11 19.51 3.80
C MET A 73 -3.04 19.77 2.72
N ILE A 74 -3.34 19.52 1.44
CA ILE A 74 -2.40 19.74 0.31
C ILE A 74 -2.65 21.11 -0.34
N GLY A 75 -3.81 21.74 -0.07
CA GLY A 75 -4.21 23.02 -0.67
C GLY A 75 -3.50 24.26 -0.13
N THR A 76 -2.59 24.11 0.85
CA THR A 76 -1.81 25.22 1.42
C THR A 76 -0.48 25.44 0.69
N ILE A 77 -0.16 24.66 -0.34
CA ILE A 77 1.05 24.86 -1.16
C ILE A 77 0.88 26.19 -1.92
N PRO A 78 1.78 27.18 -1.73
CA PRO A 78 1.71 28.44 -2.47
C PRO A 78 1.69 28.19 -3.98
N THR A 79 0.81 28.88 -4.68
CA THR A 79 0.76 28.85 -6.15
C THR A 79 0.85 30.28 -6.66
N GLU A 80 2.00 30.63 -7.22
CA GLU A 80 2.30 32.00 -7.64
C GLU A 80 2.13 32.16 -9.14
N THR A 81 2.38 31.08 -9.90
CA THR A 81 2.31 31.08 -11.36
C THR A 81 0.97 30.55 -11.90
N PRO A 82 0.54 30.97 -13.11
CA PRO A 82 -0.62 30.39 -13.79
C PRO A 82 -0.55 28.87 -13.96
N ASP A 83 0.65 28.33 -14.25
CA ASP A 83 0.87 26.90 -14.45
C ASP A 83 0.70 26.10 -13.16
N GLU A 84 1.15 26.64 -12.03
CA GLU A 84 0.94 26.05 -10.71
C GLU A 84 -0.55 26.02 -10.33
N LYS A 85 -1.27 27.12 -10.61
CA LYS A 85 -2.72 27.18 -10.39
C LYS A 85 -3.45 26.15 -11.25
N ALA A 86 -3.11 26.04 -12.54
CA ALA A 86 -3.68 25.03 -13.43
C ALA A 86 -3.36 23.60 -12.97
N ARG A 87 -2.15 23.37 -12.43
CA ARG A 87 -1.78 22.08 -11.83
C ARG A 87 -2.63 21.76 -10.60
N VAL A 88 -2.85 22.74 -9.72
CA VAL A 88 -3.71 22.55 -8.54
C VAL A 88 -5.16 22.25 -8.94
N GLU A 89 -5.71 22.95 -9.93
CA GLU A 89 -7.06 22.64 -10.44
C GLU A 89 -7.15 21.20 -10.99
N ARG A 90 -6.13 20.73 -11.71
CA ARG A 90 -6.06 19.33 -12.15
C ARG A 90 -5.96 18.32 -11.00
N LEU A 91 -5.32 18.69 -9.89
CA LEU A 91 -5.22 17.84 -8.71
C LEU A 91 -6.54 17.82 -7.92
N LYS A 92 -7.29 18.92 -7.89
CA LYS A 92 -8.62 18.97 -7.25
C LYS A 92 -9.61 17.96 -7.81
N THR A 93 -9.43 17.50 -9.06
CA THR A 93 -10.24 16.41 -9.62
C THR A 93 -9.94 15.03 -9.01
N MET A 94 -8.91 14.90 -8.18
CA MET A 94 -8.59 13.67 -7.42
C MET A 94 -9.39 13.66 -6.12
N THR A 95 -10.71 13.52 -6.24
CA THR A 95 -11.64 13.65 -5.12
C THR A 95 -11.71 12.39 -4.26
N ALA A 96 -12.13 12.53 -3.00
CA ALA A 96 -12.15 11.44 -2.03
C ALA A 96 -13.14 10.31 -2.39
N ASP A 97 -14.20 10.60 -3.14
CA ASP A 97 -15.17 9.60 -3.63
C ASP A 97 -14.50 8.52 -4.49
N LYS A 98 -13.43 8.88 -5.22
CA LYS A 98 -12.65 7.93 -6.02
C LYS A 98 -11.98 6.87 -5.15
N ILE A 99 -11.54 7.26 -3.96
CA ILE A 99 -10.94 6.34 -2.98
C ILE A 99 -12.05 5.55 -2.25
N ALA A 100 -13.15 6.23 -1.90
CA ALA A 100 -14.25 5.65 -1.15
C ALA A 100 -14.85 4.43 -1.85
N ALA A 101 -15.01 4.46 -3.17
CA ALA A 101 -15.52 3.31 -3.94
C ALA A 101 -14.68 2.03 -3.73
N VAL A 102 -13.35 2.16 -3.73
CA VAL A 102 -12.44 1.03 -3.51
C VAL A 102 -12.48 0.56 -2.06
N VAL A 103 -12.59 1.48 -1.09
CA VAL A 103 -12.76 1.11 0.33
C VAL A 103 -14.05 0.33 0.52
N VAL A 104 -15.18 0.82 -0.01
CA VAL A 104 -16.48 0.15 0.08
C VAL A 104 -16.42 -1.25 -0.54
N PHE A 105 -15.83 -1.36 -1.74
CA PHE A 105 -15.58 -2.66 -2.37
C PHE A 105 -14.80 -3.61 -1.45
N LEU A 106 -13.65 -3.17 -0.93
CA LEU A 106 -12.81 -3.99 -0.04
C LEU A 106 -13.51 -4.37 1.26
N THR A 107 -14.41 -3.54 1.78
CA THR A 107 -15.18 -3.84 3.00
C THR A 107 -16.44 -4.68 2.77
N SER A 108 -16.79 -4.94 1.50
CA SER A 108 -17.98 -5.72 1.12
C SER A 108 -17.65 -7.18 0.78
N GLU A 109 -18.69 -8.02 0.74
CA GLU A 109 -18.61 -9.43 0.31
C GLU A 109 -18.09 -9.61 -1.13
N LEU A 110 -18.20 -8.59 -1.98
CA LEU A 110 -17.65 -8.63 -3.36
C LEU A 110 -16.14 -8.87 -3.39
N SER A 111 -15.45 -8.63 -2.27
CA SER A 111 -14.01 -8.82 -2.12
C SER A 111 -13.65 -9.99 -1.21
N ALA A 112 -14.58 -10.92 -0.94
CA ALA A 112 -14.36 -12.09 -0.09
C ALA A 112 -13.06 -12.87 -0.37
N PRO A 113 -12.64 -13.13 -1.63
CA PRO A 113 -11.38 -13.85 -1.87
C PRO A 113 -10.12 -12.98 -1.74
N ILE A 114 -10.25 -11.67 -1.46
CA ILE A 114 -9.17 -10.69 -1.53
C ILE A 114 -8.64 -10.36 -0.13
N SER A 115 -7.40 -10.79 0.14
CA SER A 115 -6.65 -10.44 1.34
C SER A 115 -5.15 -10.30 1.05
N GLY A 116 -4.45 -9.49 1.84
CA GLY A 116 -3.01 -9.26 1.73
C GLY A 116 -2.59 -8.51 0.46
N GLN A 117 -3.50 -7.77 -0.17
CA GLN A 117 -3.28 -7.01 -1.39
C GLN A 117 -3.08 -5.51 -1.12
N ILE A 118 -2.52 -4.81 -2.10
CA ILE A 118 -2.31 -3.35 -2.05
C ILE A 118 -2.88 -2.74 -3.33
N PHE A 119 -3.81 -1.80 -3.20
CA PHE A 119 -4.41 -1.09 -4.33
C PHE A 119 -3.96 0.37 -4.35
N ALA A 120 -3.33 0.84 -5.42
CA ALA A 120 -3.15 2.28 -5.62
C ALA A 120 -4.32 2.84 -6.42
N VAL A 121 -4.80 4.02 -6.05
CA VAL A 121 -6.01 4.60 -6.67
C VAL A 121 -5.75 6.05 -7.06
N ARG A 122 -5.92 6.37 -8.34
CA ARG A 122 -5.70 7.71 -8.88
C ARG A 122 -6.81 8.07 -9.86
N LYS A 123 -7.64 9.05 -9.53
CA LYS A 123 -8.84 9.40 -10.32
C LYS A 123 -9.68 8.14 -10.59
N ASN A 124 -9.83 7.73 -11.85
CA ASN A 124 -10.59 6.54 -12.24
C ASN A 124 -9.68 5.31 -12.47
N GLU A 125 -8.39 5.41 -12.17
CA GLU A 125 -7.44 4.30 -12.30
C GLU A 125 -7.27 3.59 -10.95
N VAL A 126 -7.34 2.26 -11.00
CA VAL A 126 -7.05 1.38 -9.87
C VAL A 126 -5.92 0.44 -10.29
N PHE A 127 -4.84 0.44 -9.53
CA PHE A 127 -3.66 -0.39 -9.76
C PHE A 127 -3.56 -1.44 -8.66
N LEU A 128 -3.39 -2.70 -9.03
CA LEU A 128 -2.98 -3.75 -8.09
C LEU A 128 -1.45 -3.75 -8.01
N MET A 129 -0.89 -3.48 -6.84
CA MET A 129 0.55 -3.45 -6.65
C MET A 129 1.10 -4.86 -6.47
N SER A 130 2.30 -5.12 -7.00
CA SER A 130 3.01 -6.37 -6.76
C SER A 130 3.45 -6.51 -5.30
N GLN A 131 3.60 -7.77 -4.87
CA GLN A 131 4.16 -8.13 -3.58
C GLN A 131 5.62 -8.54 -3.77
N SER A 132 6.46 -8.27 -2.76
CA SER A 132 7.84 -8.74 -2.75
C SER A 132 7.89 -10.26 -2.88
N ARG A 133 8.58 -10.73 -3.91
CA ARG A 133 8.84 -12.14 -4.16
C ARG A 133 10.20 -12.28 -4.84
N PRO A 134 10.92 -13.39 -4.64
CA PRO A 134 12.12 -13.66 -5.41
C PRO A 134 11.81 -13.58 -6.91
N ILE A 135 12.55 -12.73 -7.64
CA ILE A 135 12.43 -12.62 -9.10
C ILE A 135 13.44 -13.53 -9.81
N ARG A 136 14.51 -13.91 -9.11
CA ARG A 136 15.61 -14.74 -9.61
C ARG A 136 16.33 -15.37 -8.43
N SER A 137 16.78 -16.60 -8.60
CA SER A 137 17.59 -17.34 -7.63
C SER A 137 18.75 -18.02 -8.34
N VAL A 138 19.94 -17.95 -7.76
CA VAL A 138 21.12 -18.69 -8.20
C VAL A 138 21.63 -19.48 -7.00
N HIS A 139 22.08 -20.71 -7.25
CA HIS A 139 22.69 -21.56 -6.24
C HIS A 139 24.15 -21.80 -6.59
N ARG A 140 25.00 -21.86 -5.56
CA ARG A 140 26.42 -22.16 -5.68
C ARG A 140 26.84 -23.02 -4.49
N ALA A 141 27.21 -24.27 -4.75
CA ALA A 141 27.39 -25.29 -3.71
C ALA A 141 28.61 -24.98 -2.81
N GLU A 142 29.63 -24.37 -3.39
CA GLU A 142 30.87 -23.96 -2.74
C GLU A 142 30.78 -22.63 -1.96
N GLY A 143 29.60 -21.98 -1.96
CA GLY A 143 29.39 -20.68 -1.35
C GLY A 143 29.67 -19.50 -2.27
N TRP A 144 29.63 -18.28 -1.72
CA TRP A 144 29.70 -17.03 -2.47
C TRP A 144 30.92 -16.19 -2.09
N THR A 145 31.46 -15.48 -3.08
CA THR A 145 32.42 -14.39 -2.90
C THR A 145 31.83 -13.09 -3.47
N PRO A 146 32.31 -11.89 -3.07
CA PRO A 146 31.86 -10.64 -3.67
C PRO A 146 32.01 -10.61 -5.21
N GLN A 147 33.09 -11.18 -5.75
CA GLN A 147 33.35 -11.24 -7.19
C GLN A 147 32.31 -12.10 -7.91
N THR A 148 32.06 -13.29 -7.38
CA THR A 148 31.10 -14.23 -7.98
C THR A 148 29.66 -13.71 -7.89
N LEU A 149 29.33 -12.96 -6.84
CA LEU A 149 28.05 -12.23 -6.76
C LEU A 149 27.95 -11.09 -7.77
N ALA A 150 29.02 -10.33 -8.00
CA ALA A 150 29.03 -9.27 -9.01
C ALA A 150 28.80 -9.81 -10.42
N GLU A 151 29.37 -10.97 -10.74
CA GLU A 151 29.21 -11.65 -12.04
C GLU A 151 27.81 -12.26 -12.23
N THR A 152 27.20 -12.78 -11.16
CA THR A 152 26.01 -13.62 -11.29
C THR A 152 24.73 -12.98 -10.76
N MET A 153 24.79 -12.12 -9.76
CA MET A 153 23.62 -11.60 -9.03
C MET A 153 23.39 -10.09 -9.19
N ALA A 154 24.27 -9.37 -9.91
CA ALA A 154 24.00 -7.98 -10.28
C ALA A 154 22.65 -7.88 -11.03
N PRO A 155 21.74 -6.97 -10.63
CA PRO A 155 20.57 -6.65 -11.43
C PRO A 155 21.02 -6.00 -12.74
N ALA A 156 20.47 -6.44 -13.87
CA ALA A 156 20.68 -5.80 -15.17
C ALA A 156 20.09 -4.39 -15.22
#